data_AF-A0A1Y5KIW0-F1
#
_entry.id   AF-A0A1Y5KIW0-F1
#
_cell.length_a   1.000
_cell.length_b   1.000
_cell.length_c   1.000
_cell.angle_alpha   90.00
_cell.angle_beta   90.00
_cell.angle_gamma   90.00
#
_symmetry.space_group_name_H-M   'P 1'
#
loop_
_entity.id
_entity.type
_entity.pdbx_description
1 polymer ?
#
loop_
_entity_poly.entity_id
_entity_poly.type
_entity_poly.pdbx_seq_one_letter_code
_entity_poly.pdbx_strand_id
1 'polypeptide(L)'
;MSAIRAHDTIGGEYTFVFAQYGIPEYWIVDPALGALERYELNGEAYLLSEIFTAEMTVQSNHISCVSFTMGDILSRVPDLSN
;
A
#
# COMPACT_ATOMS: atom_id res chain seq x y z
N MET A 1 9.71 -18.16 -8.86
CA MET A 1 9.30 -16.80 -8.50
C MET A 1 8.18 -16.92 -7.49
N SER A 2 8.49 -16.74 -6.20
CA SER A 2 7.49 -16.86 -5.14
C SER A 2 6.78 -15.51 -5.02
N ALA A 3 5.45 -15.48 -5.21
CA ALA A 3 4.66 -14.30 -4.96
C ALA A 3 4.65 -14.04 -3.44
N ILE A 4 5.15 -12.88 -3.03
CA ILE A 4 5.09 -12.45 -1.63
C ILE A 4 3.60 -12.24 -1.33
N ARG A 5 3.06 -13.10 -0.46
CA ARG A 5 1.66 -13.01 -0.02
C ARG A 5 1.58 -12.02 1.12
N ALA A 6 0.61 -11.11 1.07
CA ALA A 6 0.35 -10.09 2.10
C ALA A 6 0.17 -10.65 3.53
N HIS A 7 0.00 -11.97 3.69
CA HIS A 7 -0.04 -12.63 5.00
C HIS A 7 1.30 -12.64 5.76
N ASP A 8 2.43 -12.41 5.08
CA ASP A 8 3.77 -12.45 5.68
C ASP A 8 4.26 -11.08 6.18
N THR A 9 3.53 -10.00 5.88
CA THR A 9 3.81 -8.65 6.37
C THR A 9 3.03 -8.36 7.65
N ILE A 10 3.54 -7.41 8.46
CA ILE A 10 3.09 -7.03 9.83
C ILE A 10 1.57 -6.72 9.96
N GLY A 11 0.83 -6.65 8.84
CA GLY A 11 -0.63 -6.48 8.78
C GLY A 11 -1.46 -7.73 8.45
N GLY A 12 -0.88 -8.93 8.45
CA GLY A 12 -1.53 -10.18 8.01
C GLY A 12 -2.90 -10.48 8.64
N GLU A 13 -3.13 -10.08 9.89
CA GLU A 13 -4.42 -10.31 10.58
C GLU A 13 -5.56 -9.42 10.05
N TYR A 14 -5.29 -8.18 9.65
CA TYR A 14 -6.31 -7.24 9.19
C TYR A 14 -6.66 -7.42 7.71
N THR A 15 -5.71 -7.91 6.92
CA THR A 15 -5.93 -8.13 5.47
C THR A 15 -7.07 -9.09 5.19
N PHE A 16 -7.22 -10.15 6.00
CA PHE A 16 -8.35 -11.07 5.89
C PHE A 16 -9.69 -10.39 6.12
N VAL A 17 -9.78 -9.53 7.13
CA VAL A 17 -11.02 -8.79 7.45
C VAL A 17 -11.38 -7.86 6.28
N PHE A 18 -10.43 -7.08 5.78
CA PHE A 18 -10.70 -6.17 4.65
C PHE A 18 -11.05 -6.90 3.35
N ALA A 19 -10.43 -8.07 3.10
CA ALA A 19 -10.77 -8.91 1.96
C ALA A 19 -12.22 -9.46 2.07
N GLN A 20 -12.64 -9.90 3.26
CA GLN A 20 -14.03 -10.33 3.49
C GLN A 20 -15.05 -9.22 3.24
N TYR A 21 -14.71 -7.96 3.57
CA TYR A 21 -15.55 -6.81 3.28
C TYR A 21 -15.43 -6.28 1.84
N GLY A 22 -14.61 -6.91 1.01
CA GLY A 22 -14.50 -6.58 -0.41
C GLY A 22 -13.80 -5.25 -0.70
N ILE A 23 -12.88 -4.80 0.18
CA ILE A 23 -12.14 -3.55 -0.06
C ILE A 23 -11.21 -3.76 -1.28
N PRO A 24 -11.36 -3.01 -2.38
CA PRO A 24 -10.74 -3.36 -3.65
C PRO A 24 -9.22 -3.11 -3.69
N GLU A 25 -8.73 -2.09 -2.98
CA GLU A 25 -7.32 -1.72 -2.89
C GLU A 25 -6.91 -1.60 -1.42
N TYR A 26 -5.73 -2.11 -1.07
CA TYR A 26 -5.13 -2.02 0.27
C TYR A 26 -3.69 -1.53 0.15
N TRP A 27 -3.39 -0.39 0.77
CA TRP A 27 -2.09 0.28 0.62
C TRP A 27 -1.33 0.30 1.95
N ILE A 28 -0.06 -0.10 1.91
CA ILE A 28 0.86 0.00 3.05
C ILE A 28 1.88 1.08 2.73
N VAL A 29 2.01 2.06 3.62
CA VAL A 29 3.03 3.10 3.53
C VAL A 29 4.13 2.76 4.52
N ASP A 30 5.37 2.63 4.04
CA ASP A 30 6.57 2.47 4.86
C ASP A 30 7.47 3.70 4.68
N PRO A 31 7.39 4.69 5.58
CA PRO A 31 8.24 5.88 5.51
C PRO A 31 9.73 5.59 5.72
N ALA A 32 10.09 4.53 6.43
CA ALA A 32 11.48 4.18 6.71
C ALA A 32 12.17 3.61 5.45
N LEU A 33 11.42 2.86 4.65
CA LEU A 33 11.86 2.38 3.33
C LEU A 33 11.61 3.38 2.20
N GLY A 34 10.81 4.42 2.46
CA GLY A 34 10.39 5.39 1.45
C GLY A 34 9.58 4.75 0.34
N ALA A 35 8.72 3.79 0.69
CA ALA A 35 7.95 2.99 -0.25
C ALA A 35 6.46 2.93 0.12
N LEU A 36 5.62 2.84 -0.91
CA LEU A 36 4.20 2.51 -0.78
C LEU A 36 3.92 1.23 -1.55
N GLU A 37 3.39 0.22 -0.88
CA GLU A 37 2.97 -1.04 -1.48
C GLU A 37 1.46 -1.01 -1.74
N ARG A 38 1.05 -1.20 -2.98
CA ARG A 38 -0.37 -1.35 -3.35
C ARG A 38 -0.68 -2.83 -3.55
N TYR A 39 -1.70 -3.28 -2.84
CA TYR A 39 -2.32 -4.58 -3.05
C TYR A 39 -3.72 -4.43 -3.62
N GLU A 40 -4.10 -5.34 -4.51
CA GLU A 40 -5.43 -5.42 -5.08
C GLU A 40 -6.12 -6.71 -4.64
N LEU A 41 -7.43 -6.61 -4.37
CA LEU A 41 -8.23 -7.75 -4.00
C LEU A 41 -8.42 -8.67 -5.21
N ASN A 42 -7.98 -9.92 -5.08
CA ASN A 42 -8.16 -10.97 -6.06
C ASN A 42 -8.91 -12.15 -5.41
N GLY A 43 -10.22 -12.22 -5.65
CA GLY A 43 -11.10 -13.16 -4.95
C GLY A 43 -11.16 -12.82 -3.47
N GLU A 44 -10.55 -13.65 -2.63
CA GLU A 44 -10.57 -13.53 -1.16
C GLU A 44 -9.22 -13.09 -0.57
N ALA A 45 -8.23 -12.77 -1.42
CA ALA A 45 -6.89 -12.44 -0.97
C ALA A 45 -6.32 -11.22 -1.69
N TYR A 46 -5.45 -10.50 -0.99
CA TYR A 46 -4.70 -9.38 -1.54
C TYR A 46 -3.43 -9.87 -2.24
N LEU A 47 -3.22 -9.40 -3.47
CA LEU A 47 -2.01 -9.62 -4.25
C LEU A 47 -1.26 -8.30 -4.41
N LEU A 48 0.06 -8.34 -4.25
CA LEU A 48 0.90 -7.17 -4.49
C LEU A 48 0.77 -6.77 -5.97
N SER A 49 0.21 -5.59 -6.22
CA SER A 49 0.02 -5.01 -7.55
C SER A 49 1.24 -4.18 -7.93
N GLU A 50 1.71 -3.32 -7.01
CA GLU A 50 2.81 -2.41 -7.31
C GLU A 50 3.53 -1.90 -6.05
N ILE A 51 4.81 -1.56 -6.18
CA ILE A 51 5.60 -0.84 -5.17
C ILE A 51 6.00 0.50 -5.76
N PHE A 52 5.57 1.58 -5.11
CA PHE A 52 5.86 2.95 -5.50
C PHE A 52 7.02 3.49 -4.66
N THR A 53 8.03 4.03 -5.35
CA THR A 53 9.18 4.73 -4.75
C THR A 53 8.97 6.24 -4.81
N ALA A 54 9.89 7.03 -4.22
CA ALA A 54 9.79 8.48 -4.01
C ALA A 54 9.16 9.27 -5.17
N GLU A 55 9.57 9.03 -6.41
CA GLU A 55 9.14 9.83 -7.59
C GLU A 55 7.99 9.20 -8.38
N MET A 56 7.58 7.98 -8.05
CA MET A 56 6.51 7.30 -8.75
C MET A 56 5.17 7.92 -8.36
N THR A 57 4.36 8.27 -9.36
CA THR A 57 3.00 8.78 -9.12
C THR A 57 2.09 7.62 -8.76
N VAL A 58 1.54 7.67 -7.55
CA VAL A 58 0.48 6.80 -7.06
C VAL A 58 -0.85 7.30 -7.60
N GLN A 59 -1.57 6.41 -8.29
CA GLN A 59 -2.95 6.63 -8.73
C GLN A 59 -3.80 5.44 -8.32
N SER A 60 -5.06 5.69 -7.99
CA SER A 60 -6.04 4.62 -7.69
C SER A 60 -6.92 4.36 -8.91
N ASN A 61 -7.21 3.09 -9.17
CA ASN A 61 -8.19 2.70 -10.18
C ASN A 61 -9.63 2.87 -9.67
N HIS A 62 -9.80 2.98 -8.35
CA HIS A 62 -11.11 3.09 -7.69
C HIS A 62 -11.41 4.50 -7.16
N ILE A 63 -10.39 5.36 -7.00
CA ILE A 63 -10.54 6.74 -6.52
C ILE A 63 -9.87 7.70 -7.51
N SER A 64 -10.66 8.22 -8.45
CA SER A 64 -10.15 8.97 -9.61
C SER A 64 -9.41 10.28 -9.31
N CYS A 65 -9.56 10.84 -8.12
CA CYS A 65 -8.90 12.09 -7.72
C CYS A 65 -7.57 11.88 -6.98
N VAL A 66 -7.20 10.64 -6.68
CA VAL A 66 -5.96 10.35 -5.95
C VAL A 66 -4.78 10.40 -6.91
N SER A 67 -3.88 11.35 -6.67
CA SER A 67 -2.62 11.50 -7.39
C SER A 67 -1.60 12.17 -6.48
N PHE A 68 -0.56 11.44 -6.09
CA PHE A 68 0.54 11.94 -5.26
C PHE A 68 1.78 11.06 -5.47
N THR A 69 2.95 11.49 -4.97
CA THR A 69 4.14 10.63 -4.91
C THR A 69 4.49 10.26 -3.47
N MET A 70 5.31 9.22 -3.29
CA MET A 70 5.82 8.91 -1.96
C MET A 70 6.69 10.05 -1.40
N GLY A 71 7.37 10.81 -2.26
CA GLY A 71 8.05 12.05 -1.89
C GLY A 71 7.11 13.11 -1.30
N ASP A 72 5.90 13.28 -1.87
CA ASP A 72 4.90 14.19 -1.32
C ASP A 72 4.49 13.80 0.11
N ILE A 73 4.34 12.50 0.38
CA ILE A 73 4.04 11.97 1.71
C ILE A 73 5.21 12.27 2.66
N LEU A 74 6.42 11.85 2.32
CA LEU A 74 7.61 11.99 3.17
C LEU A 74 7.89 13.45 3.52
N SER A 75 7.69 14.39 2.59
CA SER A 75 7.88 15.81 2.83
C SER A 75 6.95 16.41 3.90
N ARG A 76 5.87 15.70 4.24
CA ARG A 76 4.84 16.12 5.21
C ARG A 76 4.87 15.29 6.50
N VAL A 77 5.64 14.20 6.55
CA VAL A 77 5.83 13.45 7.77
C VAL A 77 6.68 14.31 8.73
N PRO A 78 6.16 14.67 9.92
CA PRO A 78 6.95 15.41 10.88
C PRO A 78 8.16 14.59 11.29
N ASP A 79 9.33 15.22 11.35
CA ASP A 79 10.49 14.60 11.96
C ASP A 79 10.23 14.48 13.46
N LEU A 80 9.89 13.27 13.91
CA LEU A 80 9.65 12.95 15.32
C LEU A 80 10.94 12.56 16.04
N SER A 81 12.09 13.06 15.56
CA SER A 81 13.35 12.99 16.30
C SER A 81 13.16 13.50 17.73
N ASN A 82 13.37 12.60 18.69
CA ASN A 82 13.26 12.82 20.12
C ASN A 82 14.68 12.91 20.73
#